data_AF-A0A0B8X2T4-F1
#
_entry.id   AF-A0A0B8X2T4-F1
#
_cell.length_a   1.000
_cell.length_b   1.000
_cell.length_c   1.000
_cell.angle_alpha   90.00
_cell.angle_beta   90.00
_cell.angle_gamma   90.00
#
_symmetry.space_group_name_H-M   'P 1'
#
loop_
_entity.id
_entity.type
_entity.pdbx_description
1 polymer ?
#
loop_
_entity_poly.entity_id
_entity_poly.type
_entity_poly.pdbx_seq_one_letter_code
_entity_poly.pdbx_strand_id
1 'polypeptide(L)'
;MKHKIFKVLLVVLLVPLWGCVEVKDKEPGAAPEIQEAVAVPEYEDLTIAEDLYLYQGQFLSADELQNQGRAEELSRQSEAYSFRFRKLTFTSSGRLFTMGHKLTLQLDELVSDNGQVATFPEQAVAPQGHNGRHGGHIYIAAKNASGFMTITLRGEKGGLGLAGPDPDTALKGTRGVDADKIKCLSLRKEEFCYSGPGNPGLKGYPGGQGGSGGNTGTLSLEVKANDVFQPQIYRIVGPGGDGGPGGLGGEGGDGGHSYRKNPREGAGHQGPRGPQGDRGPQGLDGVQEAFCSIDAKGSHCF
;
A
#
# COMPACT_ATOMS: atom_id res chain seq x y z
N MET A 1 44.44 7.78 49.40
CA MET A 1 44.16 6.39 48.98
C MET A 1 43.96 6.39 47.46
N LYS A 2 44.87 5.77 46.71
CA LYS A 2 44.90 5.78 45.23
C LYS A 2 44.41 4.43 44.71
N HIS A 3 43.20 4.36 44.17
CA HIS A 3 42.71 3.15 43.50
C HIS A 3 43.18 3.13 42.04
N LYS A 4 44.03 2.15 41.72
CA LYS A 4 44.42 1.80 40.35
C LYS A 4 43.31 0.90 39.76
N ILE A 5 42.61 1.40 38.75
CA ILE A 5 41.65 0.61 37.95
C ILE A 5 42.44 -0.15 36.89
N PHE A 6 42.43 -1.47 37.01
CA PHE A 6 43.09 -2.41 36.11
C PHE A 6 42.18 -2.62 34.89
N LYS A 7 42.57 -2.07 33.73
CA LYS A 7 41.89 -2.33 32.45
C LYS A 7 42.34 -3.70 31.94
N VAL A 8 41.51 -4.72 32.14
CA VAL A 8 41.66 -6.02 31.44
C VAL A 8 41.05 -5.86 30.05
N LEU A 9 41.94 -5.72 29.07
CA LEU A 9 41.60 -5.71 27.65
C LEU A 9 41.37 -7.17 27.21
N LEU A 10 40.12 -7.62 27.19
CA LEU A 10 39.74 -8.92 26.68
C LEU A 10 39.75 -8.87 25.14
N VAL A 11 40.88 -9.23 24.54
CA VAL A 11 41.02 -9.42 23.10
C VAL A 11 40.37 -10.76 22.74
N VAL A 12 39.11 -10.71 22.30
CA VAL A 12 38.43 -11.87 21.70
C VAL A 12 38.98 -12.02 20.28
N LEU A 13 39.90 -12.98 20.12
CA LEU A 13 40.36 -13.49 18.84
C LEU A 13 39.18 -14.17 18.13
N LEU A 14 38.48 -13.41 17.28
CA LEU A 14 37.58 -13.96 16.26
C LEU A 14 38.44 -14.67 15.22
N VAL A 15 38.64 -15.97 15.40
CA VAL A 15 39.17 -16.85 14.37
C VAL A 15 38.12 -16.89 13.25
N PRO A 16 38.41 -16.41 12.03
CA PRO A 16 37.52 -16.64 10.91
C PRO A 16 37.59 -18.12 10.59
N LEU A 17 36.57 -18.88 11.01
CA LEU A 17 36.34 -20.22 10.51
C LEU A 17 36.02 -20.08 9.03
N TRP A 18 37.05 -20.22 8.19
CA TRP A 18 36.92 -20.44 6.76
C TRP A 18 36.32 -21.82 6.58
N GLY A 19 35.01 -21.93 6.82
CA GLY A 19 34.24 -23.08 6.41
C GLY A 19 34.33 -23.15 4.89
N CYS A 20 34.91 -24.23 4.38
CA CYS A 20 34.78 -24.58 2.97
C CYS A 20 33.28 -24.68 2.69
N VAL A 21 32.72 -23.67 2.04
CA VAL A 21 31.39 -23.75 1.45
C VAL A 21 31.55 -24.72 0.29
N GLU A 22 31.16 -25.96 0.51
CA GLU A 22 30.98 -26.94 -0.56
C GLU A 22 29.85 -26.40 -1.44
N VAL A 23 30.23 -25.75 -2.53
CA VAL A 23 29.31 -25.40 -3.62
C VAL A 23 28.94 -26.74 -4.25
N LYS A 24 27.89 -27.38 -3.73
CA LYS A 24 27.23 -28.47 -4.45
C LYS A 24 26.82 -27.90 -5.80
N ASP A 25 27.45 -28.42 -6.86
CA ASP A 25 27.03 -28.15 -8.23
C ASP A 25 25.54 -28.41 -8.31
N LYS A 26 24.79 -27.33 -8.53
CA LYS A 26 23.35 -27.39 -8.70
C LYS A 26 23.13 -28.31 -9.88
N GLU A 27 22.55 -29.48 -9.63
CA GLU A 27 22.14 -30.41 -10.68
C GLU A 27 21.47 -29.61 -11.79
N PRO A 28 21.80 -29.84 -13.07
CA PRO A 28 21.22 -29.10 -14.18
C PRO A 28 19.71 -29.19 -14.04
N GLY A 29 19.11 -28.07 -13.59
CA GLY A 29 17.70 -28.00 -13.29
C GLY A 29 16.95 -28.48 -14.52
N ALA A 30 15.93 -29.31 -14.30
CA ALA A 30 15.04 -29.79 -15.34
C ALA A 30 14.77 -28.65 -16.34
N ALA A 31 14.98 -28.93 -17.64
CA ALA A 31 14.76 -27.96 -18.68
C ALA A 31 13.41 -27.28 -18.44
N PRO A 32 13.34 -25.94 -18.43
CA PRO A 32 12.11 -25.24 -18.11
C PRO A 32 10.99 -25.83 -18.97
N GLU A 33 9.91 -26.27 -18.31
CA GLU A 33 8.72 -26.77 -18.98
C GLU A 33 8.37 -25.78 -20.09
N ILE A 34 8.35 -26.27 -21.33
CA ILE A 34 7.98 -25.48 -22.49
C ILE A 34 6.51 -25.13 -22.30
N GLN A 35 6.23 -23.95 -21.76
CA GLN A 35 4.87 -23.44 -21.66
C GLN A 35 4.34 -23.34 -23.09
N GLU A 36 3.26 -24.08 -23.38
CA GLU A 36 2.58 -24.00 -24.67
C GLU A 36 2.27 -22.53 -24.97
N ALA A 37 2.61 -22.10 -26.19
CA ALA A 37 2.42 -20.71 -26.59
C ALA A 37 0.93 -20.35 -26.49
N VAL A 38 0.59 -19.50 -25.54
CA VAL A 38 -0.76 -18.95 -25.41
C VAL A 38 -1.10 -18.25 -26.73
N ALA A 39 -2.19 -18.68 -27.37
CA ALA A 39 -2.62 -18.08 -28.63
C ALA A 39 -2.81 -16.57 -28.44
N VAL A 40 -2.04 -15.78 -29.20
CA VAL A 40 -2.10 -14.31 -29.15
C VAL A 40 -3.28 -13.88 -30.02
N PRO A 41 -4.31 -13.22 -29.45
CA PRO A 41 -5.41 -12.73 -30.25
C PRO A 41 -4.90 -11.67 -31.25
N GLU A 42 -5.28 -11.84 -32.51
CA GLU A 42 -4.93 -10.95 -33.62
C GLU A 42 -6.15 -10.09 -33.97
N TYR A 43 -5.97 -8.78 -33.88
CA TYR A 43 -6.96 -7.77 -34.23
C TYR A 43 -6.51 -7.04 -35.48
N GLU A 44 -7.44 -6.66 -36.35
CA GLU A 44 -7.07 -5.79 -37.48
C GLU A 44 -6.71 -4.40 -36.96
N ASP A 45 -7.71 -3.59 -36.62
CA ASP A 45 -7.49 -2.22 -36.22
C ASP A 45 -8.22 -1.91 -34.91
N LEU A 46 -7.58 -1.12 -34.05
CA LEU A 46 -8.19 -0.59 -32.83
C LEU A 46 -7.98 0.93 -32.78
N THR A 47 -9.05 1.68 -32.50
CA THR A 47 -8.98 3.11 -32.24
C THR A 47 -9.37 3.36 -30.79
N ILE A 48 -8.46 3.95 -30.03
CA ILE A 48 -8.68 4.33 -28.64
C ILE A 48 -9.08 5.81 -28.65
N ALA A 49 -10.40 6.02 -28.53
CA ALA A 49 -11.04 7.33 -28.55
C ALA A 49 -11.40 7.87 -27.16
N GLU A 50 -11.35 7.00 -26.15
CA GLU A 50 -11.77 7.26 -24.78
C GLU A 50 -10.91 6.47 -23.79
N ASP A 51 -11.32 6.45 -22.53
CA ASP A 51 -10.67 5.67 -21.49
C ASP A 51 -11.00 4.18 -21.64
N LEU A 52 -9.98 3.40 -21.93
CA LEU A 52 -10.03 1.94 -21.94
C LEU A 52 -9.18 1.36 -20.81
N TYR A 53 -9.68 0.30 -20.19
CA TYR A 53 -9.05 -0.41 -19.09
C TYR A 53 -8.78 -1.85 -19.53
N LEU A 54 -7.53 -2.30 -19.34
CA LEU A 54 -7.17 -3.70 -19.51
C LEU A 54 -7.62 -4.48 -18.28
N TYR A 55 -8.64 -5.32 -18.45
CA TYR A 55 -9.21 -6.14 -17.39
C TYR A 55 -9.46 -7.56 -17.91
N GLN A 56 -8.88 -8.57 -17.26
CA GLN A 56 -9.07 -9.98 -17.60
C GLN A 56 -8.81 -10.29 -19.10
N GLY A 57 -7.81 -9.63 -19.68
CA GLY A 57 -7.43 -9.80 -21.10
C GLY A 57 -8.35 -9.08 -22.10
N GLN A 58 -9.25 -8.22 -21.64
CA GLN A 58 -10.14 -7.41 -22.47
C GLN A 58 -9.89 -5.93 -22.28
N PHE A 59 -10.18 -5.12 -23.30
CA PHE A 59 -10.23 -3.67 -23.20
C PHE A 59 -11.68 -3.25 -22.95
N LEU A 60 -11.93 -2.64 -21.80
CA LEU A 60 -13.26 -2.20 -21.38
C LEU A 60 -13.29 -0.69 -21.22
N SER A 61 -14.37 -0.04 -21.64
CA SER A 61 -14.67 1.33 -21.26
C SER A 61 -14.92 1.46 -19.74
N ALA A 62 -14.95 2.68 -19.22
CA ALA A 62 -15.27 2.93 -17.82
C ALA A 62 -16.64 2.38 -17.42
N ASP A 63 -17.65 2.53 -18.29
CA ASP A 63 -19.01 2.06 -18.03
C ASP A 63 -19.10 0.52 -18.05
N GLU A 64 -18.41 -0.14 -18.98
CA GLU A 64 -18.33 -1.60 -19.02
C GLU A 64 -17.63 -2.16 -17.78
N LEU A 65 -16.55 -1.53 -17.33
CA LEU A 65 -15.84 -1.93 -16.12
C LEU A 65 -16.73 -1.83 -14.87
N GLN A 66 -17.54 -0.76 -14.76
CA GLN A 66 -18.52 -0.61 -13.67
C GLN A 66 -19.59 -1.70 -13.74
N ASN A 67 -20.09 -2.01 -14.94
CA ASN A 67 -21.13 -3.01 -15.14
C ASN A 67 -20.66 -4.45 -14.84
N GLN A 68 -19.35 -4.72 -14.81
CA GLN A 68 -18.83 -6.03 -14.39
C GLN A 68 -18.97 -6.31 -12.88
N GLY A 69 -19.46 -5.35 -12.08
CA GLY A 69 -20.03 -5.62 -10.76
C GLY A 69 -19.05 -6.07 -9.66
N ARG A 70 -17.74 -6.06 -9.91
CA ARG A 70 -16.68 -6.43 -8.93
C ARG A 70 -15.42 -5.58 -9.06
N ALA A 71 -15.57 -4.27 -9.25
CA ALA A 71 -14.43 -3.36 -9.39
C ALA A 71 -13.49 -3.35 -8.16
N GLU A 72 -13.96 -3.68 -6.96
CA GLU A 72 -13.14 -3.58 -5.73
C GLU A 72 -12.17 -4.76 -5.49
N GLU A 73 -12.41 -5.92 -6.12
CA GLU A 73 -11.43 -7.01 -6.18
C GLU A 73 -10.90 -7.17 -7.61
N LEU A 74 -10.57 -6.06 -8.27
CA LEU A 74 -9.62 -6.07 -9.39
C LEU A 74 -8.45 -6.97 -8.97
N SER A 75 -8.28 -8.10 -9.67
CA SER A 75 -7.25 -9.10 -9.37
C SER A 75 -5.95 -8.35 -9.09
N ARG A 76 -5.53 -8.35 -7.82
CA ARG A 76 -4.29 -7.68 -7.40
C ARG A 76 -3.07 -8.41 -7.96
N GLN A 77 -3.29 -9.56 -8.61
CA GLN A 77 -2.28 -10.31 -9.32
C GLN A 77 -1.99 -9.62 -10.66
N SER A 78 -0.71 -9.35 -10.87
CA SER A 78 -0.23 -8.91 -12.18
C SER A 78 -0.25 -10.12 -13.11
N GLU A 79 -0.93 -9.97 -14.24
CA GLU A 79 -1.07 -11.00 -15.28
C GLU A 79 -0.36 -10.50 -16.54
N ALA A 80 -0.03 -11.42 -17.44
CA ALA A 80 0.60 -11.08 -18.71
C ALA A 80 -0.39 -11.21 -19.85
N TYR A 81 -0.53 -10.15 -20.64
CA TYR A 81 -1.37 -10.10 -21.82
C TYR A 81 -0.55 -9.70 -23.03
N SER A 82 -0.81 -10.37 -24.15
CA SER A 82 -0.15 -10.10 -25.42
C SER A 82 -1.22 -9.88 -26.47
N PHE A 83 -1.08 -8.80 -27.24
CA PHE A 83 -2.00 -8.44 -28.31
C PHE A 83 -1.23 -8.09 -29.57
N ARG A 84 -1.78 -8.50 -30.72
CA ARG A 84 -1.26 -8.12 -32.03
C ARG A 84 -2.29 -7.32 -32.80
N PHE A 85 -1.87 -6.19 -33.35
CA PHE A 85 -2.71 -5.32 -34.19
C PHE A 85 -2.01 -5.03 -35.52
N ARG A 86 -2.80 -4.90 -36.59
CA ARG A 86 -2.32 -4.24 -37.82
C ARG A 86 -2.14 -2.76 -37.54
N LYS A 87 -3.16 -2.08 -37.02
CA LYS A 87 -3.09 -0.65 -36.70
C LYS A 87 -3.69 -0.33 -35.34
N LEU A 88 -2.93 0.39 -34.51
CA LEU A 88 -3.42 0.95 -33.26
C LEU A 88 -3.39 2.47 -33.35
N THR A 89 -4.55 3.11 -33.23
CA THR A 89 -4.70 4.57 -33.29
C THR A 89 -5.11 5.10 -31.93
N PHE A 90 -4.36 6.06 -31.41
CA PHE A 90 -4.71 6.84 -30.24
C PHE A 90 -5.14 8.24 -30.66
N THR A 91 -6.35 8.62 -30.27
CA THR A 91 -6.83 10.01 -30.40
C THR A 91 -6.36 10.85 -29.20
N SER A 92 -6.56 12.17 -29.25
CA SER A 92 -6.18 13.09 -28.17
C SER A 92 -6.94 12.88 -26.84
N SER A 93 -8.12 12.26 -26.89
CA SER A 93 -8.88 11.84 -25.70
C SER A 93 -8.64 10.38 -25.32
N GLY A 94 -7.96 9.61 -26.16
CA GLY A 94 -7.75 8.18 -25.97
C GLY A 94 -6.74 7.88 -24.88
N ARG A 95 -7.14 7.10 -23.88
CA ARG A 95 -6.28 6.68 -22.77
C ARG A 95 -6.41 5.18 -22.53
N LEU A 96 -5.30 4.47 -22.51
CA LEU A 96 -5.25 3.05 -22.16
C LEU A 96 -4.66 2.86 -20.76
N PHE A 97 -5.42 2.25 -19.85
CA PHE A 97 -4.98 1.88 -18.51
C PHE A 97 -4.63 0.39 -18.42
N THR A 98 -3.38 0.05 -18.11
CA THR A 98 -2.92 -1.36 -18.04
C THR A 98 -3.21 -2.03 -16.68
N MET A 99 -3.64 -1.25 -15.69
CA MET A 99 -4.00 -1.71 -14.34
C MET A 99 -2.91 -2.53 -13.62
N GLY A 100 -1.63 -2.25 -13.94
CA GLY A 100 -0.48 -2.94 -13.35
C GLY A 100 -0.17 -4.33 -13.95
N HIS A 101 -0.87 -4.72 -15.02
CA HIS A 101 -0.57 -5.93 -15.78
C HIS A 101 0.68 -5.76 -16.64
N LYS A 102 1.26 -6.90 -17.05
CA LYS A 102 2.32 -6.94 -18.05
C LYS A 102 1.66 -6.96 -19.43
N LEU A 103 1.85 -5.89 -20.21
CA LEU A 103 1.21 -5.72 -21.50
C LEU A 103 2.26 -5.79 -22.61
N THR A 104 2.05 -6.67 -23.59
CA THR A 104 2.81 -6.75 -24.83
C THR A 104 1.92 -6.34 -26.00
N LEU A 105 2.33 -5.31 -26.74
CA LEU A 105 1.68 -4.84 -27.97
C LEU A 105 2.62 -5.05 -29.15
N GLN A 106 2.17 -5.84 -30.13
CA GLN A 106 2.87 -6.06 -31.40
C GLN A 106 2.08 -5.40 -32.54
N LEU A 107 2.65 -4.40 -33.20
CA LEU A 107 1.94 -3.49 -34.09
C LEU A 107 2.64 -3.41 -35.46
N ASP A 108 1.85 -3.41 -36.55
CA ASP A 108 2.39 -3.00 -37.85
C ASP A 108 2.44 -1.46 -37.98
N GLU A 109 1.44 -0.77 -37.45
CA GLU A 109 1.36 0.69 -37.43
C GLU A 109 0.83 1.21 -36.10
N LEU A 110 1.54 2.16 -35.48
CA LEU A 110 1.12 2.92 -34.32
C LEU A 110 0.95 4.39 -34.71
N VAL A 111 -0.24 4.95 -34.51
CA VAL A 111 -0.53 6.37 -34.76
C VAL A 111 -1.05 6.99 -33.48
N SER A 112 -0.48 8.12 -33.07
CA SER A 112 -0.93 8.81 -31.86
C SER A 112 -1.06 10.32 -32.07
N ASP A 113 -2.26 10.83 -31.86
CA ASP A 113 -2.53 12.26 -31.78
C ASP A 113 -2.66 12.69 -30.31
N ASN A 114 -1.54 12.72 -29.58
CA ASN A 114 -1.50 13.06 -28.15
C ASN A 114 -2.25 12.10 -27.21
N GLY A 115 -2.53 10.87 -27.64
CA GLY A 115 -3.14 9.89 -26.74
C GLY A 115 -2.14 9.31 -25.74
N GLN A 116 -2.69 8.54 -24.81
CA GLN A 116 -1.96 8.17 -23.60
C GLN A 116 -2.04 6.67 -23.28
N VAL A 117 -0.93 6.16 -22.75
CA VAL A 117 -0.90 4.86 -22.06
C VAL A 117 -0.50 5.13 -20.61
N ALA A 118 -1.26 4.62 -19.67
CA ALA A 118 -0.98 4.75 -18.25
C ALA A 118 -1.12 3.39 -17.56
N THR A 119 -0.39 3.19 -16.47
CA THR A 119 -0.49 1.96 -15.69
C THR A 119 -1.69 2.00 -14.74
N PHE A 120 -1.95 3.15 -14.12
CA PHE A 120 -3.10 3.39 -13.25
C PHE A 120 -3.68 4.78 -13.50
N PRO A 121 -5.00 4.97 -13.29
CA PRO A 121 -5.57 6.30 -13.21
C PRO A 121 -4.99 7.06 -12.00
N GLU A 122 -5.03 8.39 -12.07
CA GLU A 122 -4.41 9.24 -11.04
C GLU A 122 -4.95 9.01 -9.63
N GLN A 123 -6.24 8.69 -9.54
CA GLN A 123 -6.97 8.48 -8.30
C GLN A 123 -6.90 7.02 -7.79
N ALA A 124 -6.07 6.16 -8.39
CA ALA A 124 -5.97 4.75 -7.98
C ALA A 124 -5.34 4.63 -6.59
N VAL A 125 -6.11 4.05 -5.66
CA VAL A 125 -5.70 3.78 -4.27
C VAL A 125 -5.96 2.30 -3.98
N ALA A 126 -4.99 1.64 -3.34
CA ALA A 126 -5.17 0.28 -2.88
C ALA A 126 -6.24 0.18 -1.78
N PRO A 127 -6.89 -0.98 -1.61
CA PRO A 127 -7.84 -1.19 -0.52
C PRO A 127 -7.20 -0.97 0.85
N GLN A 128 -8.03 -0.67 1.85
CA GLN A 128 -7.58 -0.43 3.22
C GLN A 128 -6.69 -1.56 3.73
N GLY A 129 -5.53 -1.21 4.31
CA GLY A 129 -4.55 -2.16 4.84
C GLY A 129 -3.66 -2.82 3.79
N HIS A 130 -3.80 -2.48 2.50
CA HIS A 130 -2.97 -3.05 1.43
C HIS A 130 -1.98 -2.04 0.85
N ASN A 131 -0.81 -2.55 0.44
CA ASN A 131 0.17 -1.78 -0.33
C ASN A 131 -0.37 -1.45 -1.74
N GLY A 132 0.16 -0.43 -2.39
CA GLY A 132 -0.07 -0.14 -3.79
C GLY A 132 0.55 -1.22 -4.69
N ARG A 133 -0.12 -1.51 -5.81
CA ARG A 133 0.41 -2.37 -6.87
C ARG A 133 1.52 -1.68 -7.69
N HIS A 134 2.45 -2.51 -8.16
CA HIS A 134 3.45 -2.15 -9.15
C HIS A 134 2.78 -1.72 -10.47
N GLY A 135 3.35 -0.74 -11.18
CA GLY A 135 2.88 -0.31 -12.50
C GLY A 135 3.04 -1.33 -13.63
N GLY A 136 3.27 -2.61 -13.36
CA GLY A 136 3.50 -3.64 -14.38
C GLY A 136 4.71 -3.39 -15.31
N HIS A 137 4.66 -4.02 -16.48
CA HIS A 137 5.63 -3.86 -17.57
C HIS A 137 4.86 -3.60 -18.86
N ILE A 138 5.28 -2.61 -19.64
CA ILE A 138 4.70 -2.32 -20.94
C ILE A 138 5.76 -2.57 -22.00
N TYR A 139 5.49 -3.49 -22.92
CA TYR A 139 6.32 -3.76 -24.08
C TYR A 139 5.56 -3.38 -25.35
N ILE A 140 6.10 -2.44 -26.13
CA ILE A 140 5.51 -1.98 -27.40
C ILE A 140 6.53 -2.22 -28.50
N ALA A 141 6.18 -3.08 -29.46
CA ALA A 141 6.96 -3.32 -30.66
C ALA A 141 6.14 -2.91 -31.89
N ALA A 142 6.56 -1.84 -32.57
CA ALA A 142 5.89 -1.32 -33.76
C ALA A 142 6.81 -1.35 -34.99
N LYS A 143 6.30 -1.80 -36.15
CA LYS A 143 7.04 -1.65 -37.41
C LYS A 143 7.12 -0.19 -37.81
N ASN A 144 5.99 0.53 -37.81
CA ASN A 144 5.92 1.95 -38.05
C ASN A 144 5.26 2.66 -36.88
N ALA A 145 5.78 3.80 -36.45
CA ALA A 145 5.11 4.66 -35.47
C ALA A 145 5.16 6.13 -35.90
N SER A 146 4.10 6.88 -35.58
CA SER A 146 4.02 8.32 -35.86
C SER A 146 3.21 9.09 -34.81
N GLY A 147 3.55 10.36 -34.65
CA GLY A 147 2.83 11.31 -33.80
C GLY A 147 3.34 11.39 -32.37
N PHE A 148 2.54 11.94 -31.48
CA PHE A 148 2.90 12.24 -30.09
C PHE A 148 2.14 11.33 -29.15
N MET A 149 2.83 10.72 -28.19
CA MET A 149 2.23 9.82 -27.22
C MET A 149 2.76 10.09 -25.83
N THR A 150 1.88 10.08 -24.84
CA THR A 150 2.28 10.15 -23.42
C THR A 150 2.21 8.76 -22.80
N ILE A 151 3.29 8.31 -22.16
CA ILE A 151 3.34 7.05 -21.42
C ILE A 151 3.60 7.35 -19.94
N THR A 152 2.64 7.03 -19.08
CA THR A 152 2.73 7.27 -17.63
C THR A 152 2.85 5.96 -16.86
N LEU A 153 4.05 5.68 -16.37
CA LEU A 153 4.40 4.50 -15.58
C LEU A 153 4.23 4.82 -14.09
N ARG A 154 2.97 4.86 -13.64
CA ARG A 154 2.59 5.18 -12.27
C ARG A 154 2.53 3.93 -11.38
N GLY A 155 2.96 4.06 -10.12
CA GLY A 155 2.62 3.09 -9.07
C GLY A 155 1.29 3.45 -8.37
N GLU A 156 0.53 2.46 -7.91
CA GLU A 156 -0.75 2.71 -7.20
C GLU A 156 -0.48 3.31 -5.81
N LYS A 157 -1.35 4.22 -5.33
CA LYS A 157 -1.24 4.75 -3.95
C LYS A 157 -1.52 3.63 -2.95
N GLY A 158 -0.76 3.59 -1.85
CA GLY A 158 -1.01 2.67 -0.75
C GLY A 158 -2.37 2.92 -0.06
N GLY A 159 -2.98 1.87 0.47
CA GLY A 159 -4.27 1.97 1.15
C GLY A 159 -4.17 2.62 2.53
N LEU A 160 -5.28 3.17 3.01
CA LEU A 160 -5.40 3.67 4.39
C LEU A 160 -5.06 2.56 5.39
N GLY A 161 -4.34 2.87 6.47
CA GLY A 161 -4.07 1.91 7.53
C GLY A 161 -5.35 1.42 8.24
N LEU A 162 -5.28 0.27 8.89
CA LEU A 162 -6.40 -0.23 9.68
C LEU A 162 -6.65 0.66 10.89
N ALA A 163 -7.92 0.81 11.28
CA ALA A 163 -8.24 1.49 12.53
C ALA A 163 -7.63 0.73 13.72
N GLY A 164 -7.23 1.46 14.77
CA GLY A 164 -6.82 0.83 16.02
C GLY A 164 -7.98 0.02 16.59
N PRO A 165 -7.71 -1.13 17.24
CA PRO A 165 -8.75 -1.97 17.82
C PRO A 165 -9.68 -1.21 18.79
N ASP A 166 -10.90 -1.72 18.94
CA ASP A 166 -11.80 -1.26 19.99
C ASP A 166 -11.17 -1.48 21.39
N PRO A 167 -11.46 -0.61 22.37
CA PRO A 167 -10.89 -0.72 23.69
C PRO A 167 -11.35 -1.99 24.39
N ASP A 168 -10.41 -2.68 25.04
CA ASP A 168 -10.70 -3.84 25.88
C ASP A 168 -10.74 -3.46 27.37
N THR A 169 -10.94 -4.47 28.24
CA THR A 169 -10.97 -4.27 29.69
C THR A 169 -9.64 -3.82 30.27
N ALA A 170 -8.51 -4.03 29.58
CA ALA A 170 -7.21 -3.57 30.04
C ALA A 170 -7.06 -2.05 29.92
N LEU A 171 -7.83 -1.42 29.03
CA LEU A 171 -7.90 0.04 28.92
C LEU A 171 -8.93 0.67 29.87
N LYS A 172 -9.76 -0.12 30.56
CA LYS A 172 -10.73 0.44 31.51
C LYS A 172 -10.01 1.07 32.71
N GLY A 173 -10.45 2.27 33.11
CA GLY A 173 -9.94 2.93 34.29
C GLY A 173 -10.17 2.09 35.55
N THR A 174 -9.31 2.26 36.55
CA THR A 174 -9.49 1.54 37.81
C THR A 174 -10.65 2.13 38.61
N ARG A 175 -11.31 1.27 39.37
CA ARG A 175 -12.44 1.64 40.23
C ARG A 175 -12.04 2.70 41.26
N GLY A 176 -12.96 3.62 41.54
CA GLY A 176 -12.83 4.59 42.62
C GLY A 176 -12.78 3.94 44.01
N VAL A 177 -12.23 4.68 44.98
CA VAL A 177 -12.10 4.22 46.37
C VAL A 177 -13.49 4.12 47.01
N ASP A 178 -13.82 2.99 47.63
CA ASP A 178 -15.09 2.82 48.35
C ASP A 178 -15.15 3.71 49.61
N ALA A 179 -16.36 4.09 50.03
CA ALA A 179 -16.55 5.06 51.10
C ALA A 179 -16.00 4.60 52.48
N ASP A 180 -15.87 3.30 52.72
CA ASP A 180 -15.37 2.67 53.96
C ASP A 180 -13.87 2.85 54.21
N LYS A 181 -13.15 3.45 53.26
CA LYS A 181 -11.70 3.70 53.40
C LYS A 181 -11.37 5.15 53.76
N ILE A 182 -12.34 6.06 53.71
CA ILE A 182 -12.12 7.50 53.93
C ILE A 182 -12.88 7.93 55.19
N LYS A 183 -12.17 8.03 56.31
CA LYS A 183 -12.69 8.63 57.55
C LYS A 183 -12.69 10.16 57.41
N CYS A 184 -13.86 10.77 57.54
CA CYS A 184 -13.99 12.21 57.66
C CYS A 184 -14.45 12.56 59.07
N LEU A 185 -13.89 13.64 59.62
CA LEU A 185 -14.33 14.21 60.88
C LEU A 185 -15.56 15.08 60.62
N SER A 186 -16.74 14.53 60.87
CA SER A 186 -17.96 15.31 60.99
C SER A 186 -18.28 15.46 62.47
N LEU A 187 -18.26 16.69 63.00
CA LEU A 187 -18.82 17.03 64.31
C LEU A 187 -18.41 16.06 65.45
N ARG A 188 -17.11 15.75 65.57
CA ARG A 188 -16.51 14.87 66.60
C ARG A 188 -16.85 13.37 66.50
N LYS A 189 -17.42 12.89 65.39
CA LYS A 189 -17.53 11.46 65.07
C LYS A 189 -16.76 11.15 63.79
N GLU A 190 -16.00 10.05 63.81
CA GLU A 190 -15.41 9.49 62.58
C GLU A 190 -16.56 8.88 61.76
N GLU A 191 -16.89 9.50 60.63
CA GLU A 191 -17.85 8.97 59.67
C GLU A 191 -17.16 8.67 58.34
N PHE A 192 -17.59 7.62 57.67
CA PHE A 192 -17.18 7.28 56.30
C PHE A 192 -18.03 8.10 55.34
N CYS A 193 -17.44 9.10 54.68
CA CYS A 193 -18.25 10.16 54.08
C CYS A 193 -18.37 10.12 52.55
N TYR A 194 -17.39 9.63 51.78
CA TYR A 194 -17.52 9.66 50.30
C TYR A 194 -16.75 8.54 49.62
N SER A 195 -17.36 7.94 48.60
CA SER A 195 -16.63 7.14 47.62
C SER A 195 -15.93 8.04 46.60
N GLY A 196 -14.71 7.70 46.22
CA GLY A 196 -14.01 8.38 45.12
C GLY A 196 -14.64 8.08 43.75
N PRO A 197 -14.52 9.01 42.78
CA PRO A 197 -14.85 8.71 41.38
C PRO A 197 -13.91 7.63 40.84
N GLY A 198 -14.34 6.95 39.78
CA GLY A 198 -13.45 6.06 39.04
C GLY A 198 -12.34 6.82 38.33
N ASN A 199 -11.21 6.16 38.11
CA ASN A 199 -10.11 6.76 37.37
C ASN A 199 -10.44 6.84 35.87
N PRO A 200 -9.86 7.79 35.13
CA PRO A 200 -9.98 7.85 33.68
C PRO A 200 -9.57 6.53 33.02
N GLY A 201 -10.21 6.22 31.90
CA GLY A 201 -9.74 5.14 31.04
C GLY A 201 -8.37 5.44 30.44
N LEU A 202 -7.68 4.40 30.01
CA LEU A 202 -6.40 4.50 29.33
C LEU A 202 -6.60 4.92 27.86
N LYS A 203 -5.52 5.43 27.27
CA LYS A 203 -5.46 5.80 25.85
C LYS A 203 -5.78 4.58 24.97
N GLY A 204 -6.53 4.81 23.89
CA GLY A 204 -6.85 3.79 22.89
C GLY A 204 -5.61 3.26 22.17
N TYR A 205 -5.76 2.12 21.51
CA TYR A 205 -4.69 1.53 20.71
C TYR A 205 -4.34 2.41 19.50
N PRO A 206 -3.07 2.47 19.08
CA PRO A 206 -2.70 3.20 17.88
C PRO A 206 -3.33 2.57 16.63
N GLY A 207 -3.54 3.38 15.60
CA GLY A 207 -3.95 2.91 14.29
C GLY A 207 -2.81 2.17 13.57
N GLY A 208 -3.18 1.35 12.59
CA GLY A 208 -2.24 0.64 11.74
C GLY A 208 -1.51 1.59 10.78
N GLN A 209 -0.30 1.21 10.37
CA GLN A 209 0.44 1.91 9.33
C GLN A 209 -0.35 1.88 8.00
N GLY A 210 -0.26 2.96 7.22
CA GLY A 210 -0.76 2.96 5.85
C GLY A 210 0.02 2.02 4.94
N GLY A 211 -0.61 1.47 3.91
CA GLY A 211 0.08 0.63 2.94
C GLY A 211 1.19 1.39 2.23
N SER A 212 2.29 0.72 1.87
CA SER A 212 3.31 1.35 1.03
C SER A 212 2.72 1.67 -0.35
N GLY A 213 3.22 2.69 -1.03
CA GLY A 213 2.89 2.94 -2.43
C GLY A 213 3.56 1.92 -3.36
N GLY A 214 3.01 1.79 -4.56
CA GLY A 214 3.54 0.91 -5.59
C GLY A 214 4.75 1.52 -6.30
N ASN A 215 5.68 0.68 -6.75
CA ASN A 215 6.76 1.13 -7.63
C ASN A 215 6.21 1.55 -9.01
N THR A 216 6.97 2.39 -9.71
CA THR A 216 6.67 2.74 -11.10
C THR A 216 6.70 1.50 -11.99
N GLY A 217 5.91 1.51 -13.06
CA GLY A 217 6.04 0.49 -14.10
C GLY A 217 7.37 0.59 -14.85
N THR A 218 7.64 -0.43 -15.66
CA THR A 218 8.76 -0.44 -16.62
C THR A 218 8.22 -0.39 -18.04
N LEU A 219 9.02 0.16 -18.97
CA LEU A 219 8.67 0.27 -20.39
C LEU A 219 9.84 -0.24 -21.22
N SER A 220 9.50 -1.00 -22.25
CA SER A 220 10.36 -1.38 -23.36
C SER A 220 9.65 -0.98 -24.65
N LEU A 221 10.28 -0.10 -25.42
CA LEU A 221 9.72 0.42 -26.66
C LEU A 221 10.69 0.08 -27.79
N GLU A 222 10.19 -0.60 -28.82
CA GLU A 222 10.89 -0.96 -30.05
C GLU A 222 10.13 -0.41 -31.26
N VAL A 223 10.74 0.49 -32.01
CA VAL A 223 10.15 1.06 -33.24
C VAL A 223 11.14 0.90 -34.39
N LYS A 224 10.76 0.15 -35.44
CA LYS A 224 11.66 -0.13 -36.57
C LYS A 224 11.80 1.08 -37.51
N ALA A 225 10.68 1.70 -37.87
CA ALA A 225 10.62 2.91 -38.68
C ALA A 225 9.94 4.02 -37.87
N ASN A 226 10.68 5.11 -37.64
CA ASN A 226 10.29 6.18 -36.73
C ASN A 226 10.51 7.56 -37.39
N ASP A 227 9.75 7.87 -38.43
CA ASP A 227 10.00 9.14 -39.14
C ASP A 227 9.52 10.35 -38.32
N VAL A 228 8.51 10.19 -37.42
CA VAL A 228 7.93 11.30 -36.62
C VAL A 228 7.30 10.87 -35.27
N PHE A 229 7.70 9.76 -34.63
CA PHE A 229 7.15 9.34 -33.33
C PHE A 229 7.90 9.95 -32.15
N GLN A 230 7.16 10.58 -31.25
CA GLN A 230 7.68 11.31 -30.08
C GLN A 230 6.99 10.84 -28.79
N PRO A 231 7.54 9.83 -28.10
CA PRO A 231 7.02 9.40 -26.80
C PRO A 231 7.49 10.35 -25.69
N GLN A 232 6.56 10.79 -24.84
CA GLN A 232 6.83 11.47 -23.58
C GLN A 232 6.59 10.51 -22.43
N ILE A 233 7.64 10.20 -21.68
CA ILE A 233 7.59 9.14 -20.67
C ILE A 233 7.67 9.77 -19.28
N TYR A 234 6.68 9.50 -18.45
CA TYR A 234 6.61 9.93 -17.06
C TYR A 234 6.67 8.73 -16.14
N ARG A 235 7.50 8.81 -15.11
CA ARG A 235 7.61 7.80 -14.05
C ARG A 235 7.16 8.45 -12.74
N ILE A 236 6.10 7.93 -12.14
CA ILE A 236 5.48 8.52 -10.94
C ILE A 236 5.32 7.40 -9.90
N VAL A 237 6.08 7.46 -8.81
CA VAL A 237 5.94 6.47 -7.73
C VAL A 237 4.55 6.58 -7.10
N GLY A 238 4.00 5.45 -6.66
CA GLY A 238 2.80 5.47 -5.85
C GLY A 238 3.12 6.09 -4.49
N PRO A 239 2.35 7.07 -4.00
CA PRO A 239 2.55 7.57 -2.65
C PRO A 239 2.12 6.54 -1.60
N GLY A 240 2.73 6.58 -0.42
CA GLY A 240 2.31 5.81 0.73
C GLY A 240 0.89 6.19 1.17
N GLY A 241 0.13 5.19 1.62
CA GLY A 241 -1.20 5.36 2.19
C GLY A 241 -1.16 6.09 3.52
N ASP A 242 -2.24 6.79 3.85
CA ASP A 242 -2.38 7.45 5.14
C ASP A 242 -2.44 6.42 6.27
N GLY A 243 -1.92 6.75 7.45
CA GLY A 243 -2.05 5.88 8.62
C GLY A 243 -3.50 5.79 9.10
N GLY A 244 -3.88 4.63 9.63
CA GLY A 244 -5.22 4.38 10.15
C GLY A 244 -5.52 5.21 11.40
N PRO A 245 -6.78 5.55 11.67
CA PRO A 245 -7.16 6.27 12.89
C PRO A 245 -6.85 5.41 14.12
N GLY A 246 -6.48 6.03 15.24
CA GLY A 246 -6.36 5.31 16.52
C GLY A 246 -7.71 4.81 17.02
N GLY A 247 -7.68 3.74 17.80
CA GLY A 247 -8.85 3.16 18.46
C GLY A 247 -9.41 4.09 19.54
N LEU A 248 -10.66 3.91 19.91
CA LEU A 248 -11.28 4.67 21.00
C LEU A 248 -10.54 4.42 22.32
N GLY A 249 -10.50 5.43 23.19
CA GLY A 249 -9.96 5.25 24.54
C GLY A 249 -10.82 4.34 25.39
N GLY A 250 -10.20 3.70 26.40
CA GLY A 250 -10.89 2.82 27.33
C GLY A 250 -11.94 3.56 28.15
N GLU A 251 -12.97 2.85 28.58
CA GLU A 251 -13.97 3.43 29.47
C GLU A 251 -13.36 3.88 30.80
N GLY A 252 -13.93 4.89 31.44
CA GLY A 252 -13.52 5.21 32.80
C GLY A 252 -13.90 4.12 33.78
N GLY A 253 -13.16 4.04 34.87
CA GLY A 253 -13.43 3.09 35.95
C GLY A 253 -14.75 3.39 36.63
N ASP A 254 -15.37 2.38 37.22
CA ASP A 254 -16.59 2.56 37.99
C ASP A 254 -16.26 3.37 39.26
N GLY A 255 -17.20 4.15 39.77
CA GLY A 255 -16.98 4.81 41.06
C GLY A 255 -16.94 3.84 42.25
N GLY A 256 -16.40 4.31 43.36
CA GLY A 256 -16.44 3.55 44.61
C GLY A 256 -17.89 3.33 45.08
N HIS A 257 -18.14 2.23 45.77
CA HIS A 257 -19.43 1.95 46.40
C HIS A 257 -19.62 2.79 47.68
N SER A 258 -20.87 3.21 47.94
CA SER A 258 -21.29 3.68 49.26
C SER A 258 -22.05 2.59 50.00
N TYR A 259 -21.73 2.43 51.28
CA TYR A 259 -22.38 1.49 52.18
C TYR A 259 -23.63 2.08 52.87
N ARG A 260 -23.99 3.34 52.60
CA ARG A 260 -25.20 3.94 53.16
C ARG A 260 -26.43 3.48 52.36
N LYS A 261 -27.42 2.89 53.05
CA LYS A 261 -28.73 2.49 52.48
C LYS A 261 -29.55 3.67 51.91
N ASN A 262 -29.18 4.91 52.23
CA ASN A 262 -29.86 6.11 51.72
C ASN A 262 -29.10 6.66 50.49
N PRO A 263 -29.64 6.52 49.27
CA PRO A 263 -28.95 6.75 48.00
C PRO A 263 -28.74 8.24 47.64
N ARG A 264 -28.99 9.17 48.56
CA ARG A 264 -28.93 10.60 48.24
C ARG A 264 -27.49 11.13 48.09
N GLU A 265 -26.49 10.41 48.60
CA GLU A 265 -25.08 10.77 48.50
C GLU A 265 -24.21 9.50 48.36
N GLY A 266 -23.43 9.40 47.28
CA GLY A 266 -22.10 8.78 47.39
C GLY A 266 -21.84 7.44 46.71
N ALA A 267 -22.44 7.09 45.57
CA ALA A 267 -21.67 6.25 44.63
C ALA A 267 -20.75 7.17 43.83
N GLY A 268 -19.48 6.79 43.67
CA GLY A 268 -18.57 7.57 42.85
C GLY A 268 -19.11 7.62 41.43
N HIS A 269 -18.91 8.73 40.73
CA HIS A 269 -19.21 8.75 39.31
C HIS A 269 -18.18 7.91 38.54
N GLN A 270 -18.59 7.35 37.41
CA GLN A 270 -17.67 6.71 36.49
C GLN A 270 -16.61 7.73 36.06
N GLY A 271 -15.36 7.29 35.96
CA GLY A 271 -14.30 8.11 35.39
C GLY A 271 -14.61 8.51 33.94
N PRO A 272 -13.96 9.55 33.41
CA PRO A 272 -14.08 9.86 31.99
C PRO A 272 -13.45 8.76 31.12
N ARG A 273 -13.91 8.63 29.87
CA ARG A 273 -13.24 7.81 28.87
C ARG A 273 -11.82 8.32 28.63
N GLY A 274 -10.89 7.41 28.37
CA GLY A 274 -9.54 7.74 27.95
C GLY A 274 -9.49 8.44 26.58
N PRO A 275 -8.36 9.07 26.24
CA PRO A 275 -8.18 9.67 24.92
C PRO A 275 -8.13 8.60 23.81
N GLN A 276 -8.47 9.01 22.57
CA GLN A 276 -8.26 8.16 21.39
C GLN A 276 -6.78 7.81 21.22
N GLY A 277 -6.50 6.65 20.65
CA GLY A 277 -5.16 6.25 20.24
C GLY A 277 -4.57 7.17 19.18
N ASP A 278 -3.26 7.08 18.97
CA ASP A 278 -2.60 7.84 17.91
C ASP A 278 -2.99 7.32 16.53
N ARG A 279 -3.00 8.20 15.54
CA ARG A 279 -3.04 7.76 14.14
C ARG A 279 -1.77 6.95 13.84
N GLY A 280 -1.92 5.89 13.05
CA GLY A 280 -0.78 5.13 12.55
C GLY A 280 0.16 5.99 11.68
N PRO A 281 1.39 5.53 11.44
CA PRO A 281 2.29 6.21 10.52
C PRO A 281 1.80 6.08 9.08
N GLN A 282 2.18 7.04 8.22
CA GLN A 282 1.99 6.93 6.78
C GLN A 282 2.80 5.74 6.23
N GLY A 283 2.31 5.11 5.17
CA GLY A 283 3.07 4.15 4.38
C GLY A 283 4.27 4.82 3.70
N LEU A 284 5.25 4.01 3.29
CA LEU A 284 6.37 4.48 2.48
C LEU A 284 5.91 4.70 1.04
N ASP A 285 6.47 5.70 0.36
CA ASP A 285 6.30 5.84 -1.08
C ASP A 285 6.96 4.67 -1.81
N GLY A 286 6.48 4.37 -3.02
CA GLY A 286 7.10 3.40 -3.91
C GLY A 286 8.45 3.88 -4.44
N VAL A 287 9.14 2.99 -5.15
CA VAL A 287 10.44 3.28 -5.76
C VAL A 287 10.30 3.50 -7.26
N GLN A 288 11.12 4.41 -7.79
CA GLN A 288 11.22 4.62 -9.22
C GLN A 288 12.14 3.56 -9.82
N GLU A 289 11.58 2.72 -10.70
CA GLU A 289 12.30 1.66 -11.40
C GLU A 289 12.99 2.14 -12.67
N ALA A 290 13.98 1.35 -13.09
CA ALA A 290 14.74 1.59 -14.30
C ALA A 290 13.85 1.52 -15.56
N PHE A 291 14.13 2.38 -16.52
CA PHE A 291 13.47 2.42 -17.82
C PHE A 291 14.49 2.12 -18.91
N CYS A 292 14.14 1.30 -19.90
CA CYS A 292 15.00 1.03 -21.05
C CYS A 292 14.26 1.28 -22.37
N SER A 293 14.75 2.17 -23.21
CA SER A 293 14.32 2.27 -24.62
C SER A 293 15.24 1.45 -25.51
N ILE A 294 14.69 0.71 -26.47
CA ILE A 294 15.48 0.01 -27.48
C ILE A 294 15.17 0.64 -28.84
N ASP A 295 16.14 1.32 -29.43
CA ASP A 295 16.01 1.85 -30.77
C ASP A 295 16.99 1.16 -31.73
N ALA A 296 17.02 1.60 -32.99
CA ALA A 296 17.94 1.06 -33.99
C ALA A 296 19.43 1.25 -33.63
N LYS A 297 19.76 2.10 -32.65
CA LYS A 297 21.12 2.37 -32.17
C LYS A 297 21.49 1.55 -30.93
N GLY A 298 20.51 0.93 -30.27
CA GLY A 298 20.74 0.00 -29.17
C GLY A 298 19.79 0.22 -27.99
N SER A 299 20.13 -0.36 -26.85
CA SER A 299 19.38 -0.16 -25.61
C SER A 299 19.94 1.01 -24.80
N HIS A 300 19.06 1.88 -24.34
CA HIS A 300 19.37 3.02 -23.47
C HIS A 300 18.55 2.89 -22.19
N CYS A 301 19.22 2.61 -21.07
CA CYS A 301 18.58 2.47 -19.77
C CYS A 301 18.87 3.66 -18.85
N PHE A 302 17.86 4.13 -18.11
CA PHE A 302 17.87 5.33 -17.26
C PHE A 302 17.22 5.10 -15.89
#